data_AF-D2AX24-F1
#
_entry.id   AF-D2AX24-F1
#
_cell.length_a   1.000
_cell.length_b   1.000
_cell.length_c   1.000
_cell.angle_alpha   90.00
_cell.angle_beta   90.00
_cell.angle_gamma   90.00
#
_symmetry.space_group_name_H-M   'P 1'
#
loop_
_entity.id
_entity.type
_entity.pdbx_description
1 polymer ?
#
loop_
_entity_poly.entity_id
_entity_poly.type
_entity_poly.pdbx_seq_one_letter_code
_entity_poly.pdbx_strand_id
1 'polypeptide(L)'
;MEFYGASPDKIRTGAGQVVDAAQHVEGLRKGVQLTTQELTASGWLGSASAKFLQAMTKWDEQMMIVRRDLEDIADRMGQNVVVYSAADQDVQSGMGRVDSLINTGAVDGKINR
;
A
#
# COMPACT_ATOMS: atom_id res chain seq x y z
N MET A 1 9.22 7.28 24.99
CA MET A 1 8.86 6.08 24.20
C MET A 1 9.18 6.39 22.75
N GLU A 2 10.17 5.70 22.20
CA GLU A 2 10.53 5.83 20.78
C GLU A 2 9.57 4.95 19.97
N PHE A 3 8.82 5.55 19.05
CA PHE A 3 7.82 4.86 18.25
C PHE A 3 8.51 3.83 17.34
N TYR A 4 8.27 2.53 17.59
CA TYR A 4 8.87 1.39 16.88
C TYR A 4 8.20 1.11 15.51
N GLY A 5 7.71 2.15 14.83
CA GLY A 5 7.07 2.07 13.52
C GLY A 5 7.66 3.07 12.53
N ALA A 6 7.64 2.75 11.24
CA ALA A 6 7.96 3.73 10.20
C ALA A 6 7.04 4.96 10.33
N SER A 7 7.58 6.18 10.20
CA SER A 7 6.75 7.39 10.29
C SER A 7 5.63 7.36 9.25
N PRO A 8 4.45 7.96 9.53
CA PRO A 8 3.35 8.08 8.58
C PRO A 8 3.79 8.53 7.18
N ASP A 9 4.74 9.47 7.12
CA ASP A 9 5.30 9.96 5.86
C ASP A 9 6.11 8.90 5.11
N LYS A 10 6.94 8.10 5.81
CA LYS A 10 7.68 6.98 5.19
C LYS A 10 6.74 5.92 4.65
N ILE A 11 5.65 5.61 5.36
CA ILE A 11 4.64 4.65 4.88
C ILE A 11 3.93 5.20 3.65
N ARG A 12 3.58 6.50 3.63
CA ARG A 12 2.97 7.15 2.47
C ARG A 12 3.90 7.14 1.25
N THR A 13 5.18 7.44 1.43
CA THR A 13 6.18 7.34 0.36
C THR A 13 6.31 5.90 -0.16
N GLY A 14 6.39 4.92 0.74
CA GLY A 14 6.45 3.52 0.36
C GLY A 14 5.21 3.06 -0.41
N ALA A 15 4.01 3.48 0.01
CA ALA A 15 2.77 3.18 -0.70
C ALA A 15 2.79 3.73 -2.13
N GLY A 16 3.28 4.97 -2.31
CA GLY A 16 3.47 5.56 -3.64
C GLY A 16 4.41 4.74 -4.52
N GLN A 17 5.55 4.29 -3.98
CA GLN A 17 6.51 3.44 -4.71
C GLN A 17 5.90 2.10 -5.14
N VAL A 18 5.02 1.52 -4.31
CA VAL A 18 4.31 0.28 -4.64
C VAL A 18 3.31 0.51 -5.78
N VAL A 19 2.60 1.64 -5.78
CA VAL A 19 1.70 2.03 -6.89
C VAL A 19 2.50 2.21 -8.19
N ASP A 20 3.63 2.90 -8.14
CA ASP A 20 4.50 3.08 -9.31
C ASP A 20 4.98 1.73 -9.87
N ALA A 21 5.34 0.80 -8.98
CA ALA A 21 5.70 -0.56 -9.38
C ALA A 21 4.54 -1.31 -10.04
N ALA A 22 3.30 -1.18 -9.53
CA ALA A 22 2.12 -1.78 -10.13
C ALA A 22 1.87 -1.25 -11.56
N GLN A 23 2.03 0.05 -11.76
CA GLN A 23 1.91 0.68 -13.08
C GLN A 23 3.02 0.22 -14.03
N HIS A 24 4.26 0.10 -13.54
CA HIS A 24 5.38 -0.40 -14.33
C HIS A 24 5.14 -1.85 -14.78
N VAL A 25 4.69 -2.72 -13.88
CA VAL A 25 4.30 -4.11 -14.18
C VAL A 25 3.21 -4.17 -15.26
N GLU A 26 2.20 -3.30 -15.17
CA GLU A 26 1.13 -3.23 -16.17
C GLU A 26 1.64 -2.82 -17.56
N GLY A 27 2.61 -1.89 -17.61
CA GLY A 27 3.28 -1.51 -18.86
C GLY A 27 4.02 -2.69 -19.50
N LEU A 28 4.81 -3.41 -18.71
CA LEU A 28 5.52 -4.61 -19.18
C LEU A 28 4.57 -5.71 -19.65
N ARG A 29 3.47 -5.95 -18.90
CA ARG A 29 2.43 -6.91 -19.25
C ARG A 29 1.84 -6.62 -20.63
N LYS A 30 1.42 -5.38 -20.87
CA LYS A 30 0.89 -4.93 -22.17
C LYS A 30 1.90 -5.08 -23.30
N GLY A 31 3.18 -4.80 -23.04
CA GLY A 31 4.26 -4.98 -24.01
C GLY A 31 4.39 -6.46 -24.43
N VAL A 32 4.44 -7.36 -23.47
CA VAL A 32 4.51 -8.81 -23.73
C VAL A 32 3.25 -9.33 -24.44
N GLN A 33 2.06 -8.83 -24.07
CA GLN A 33 0.81 -9.16 -24.75
C GLN A 33 0.86 -8.76 -26.23
N LEU A 34 1.34 -7.55 -26.54
CA LEU A 34 1.51 -7.09 -27.91
C LEU A 34 2.49 -7.97 -28.70
N THR A 35 3.68 -8.21 -28.16
CA THR A 35 4.69 -9.06 -28.81
C THR A 35 4.18 -10.49 -29.05
N THR A 36 3.39 -11.03 -28.12
CA THR A 36 2.74 -12.34 -28.28
C THR A 36 1.79 -12.34 -29.48
N GLN A 37 0.96 -11.30 -29.60
CA GLN A 37 0.01 -11.16 -30.72
C GLN A 37 0.76 -11.04 -32.05
N GLU A 38 1.77 -10.17 -32.12
CA GLU A 38 2.59 -9.96 -33.32
C GLU A 38 3.26 -11.26 -33.78
N LEU A 39 3.85 -12.02 -32.85
CA LEU A 39 4.52 -13.28 -33.16
C LEU A 39 3.55 -14.34 -33.70
N THR A 40 2.31 -14.37 -33.22
CA THR A 40 1.30 -15.30 -33.75
C THR A 40 0.64 -14.82 -35.04
N ALA A 41 0.62 -13.50 -35.27
CA ALA A 41 0.15 -12.90 -36.51
C ALA A 41 1.18 -13.01 -37.66
N SER A 42 2.47 -13.20 -37.35
CA SER A 42 3.55 -13.29 -38.35
C SER A 42 3.57 -14.60 -39.17
N GLY A 43 2.54 -15.44 -39.05
CA GLY A 43 2.45 -16.73 -39.74
C GLY A 43 3.04 -17.90 -38.96
N TRP A 44 3.42 -17.73 -37.69
CA TRP A 44 3.78 -18.84 -36.82
C TRP A 44 2.55 -19.64 -36.40
N LEU A 45 2.24 -20.69 -37.15
CA LEU A 45 1.07 -21.54 -36.98
C LEU A 45 1.44 -22.95 -36.51
N GLY A 46 0.46 -23.67 -35.96
CA GLY A 46 0.58 -25.07 -35.56
C GLY A 46 0.53 -25.32 -34.06
N SER A 47 0.74 -26.58 -33.66
CA SER A 47 0.56 -27.04 -32.27
C SER A 47 1.51 -26.37 -31.26
N ALA A 48 2.71 -25.99 -31.70
CA ALA A 48 3.66 -25.25 -30.87
C ALA A 48 3.17 -23.83 -30.57
N SER A 49 2.72 -23.10 -31.61
CA SER A 49 2.15 -21.75 -31.48
C SER A 49 0.91 -21.75 -30.58
N ALA A 50 0.04 -22.76 -30.70
CA ALA A 50 -1.13 -22.90 -29.83
C ALA A 50 -0.75 -23.11 -28.34
N LYS A 51 0.26 -23.93 -28.06
CA LYS A 51 0.76 -24.13 -26.68
C LYS A 51 1.43 -22.88 -26.13
N PHE A 52 2.18 -22.15 -26.96
CA PHE A 52 2.76 -20.87 -26.59
C PHE A 52 1.66 -19.86 -26.21
N LEU A 53 0.61 -19.72 -27.02
CA LEU A 53 -0.53 -18.85 -26.72
C LEU A 53 -1.18 -19.20 -25.38
N GLN A 54 -1.43 -20.49 -25.11
CA GLN A 54 -1.95 -20.91 -23.80
C GLN A 54 -1.03 -20.52 -22.64
N ALA A 55 0.28 -20.67 -22.80
CA ALA A 55 1.24 -20.27 -21.78
C ALA A 55 1.22 -18.74 -21.56
N MET A 56 1.14 -17.97 -22.65
CA MET A 56 1.09 -16.51 -22.57
C MET A 56 -0.22 -15.97 -21.99
N THR A 57 -1.36 -16.60 -22.26
CA THR A 57 -2.63 -16.27 -21.59
C THR A 57 -2.53 -16.50 -20.09
N LYS A 58 -1.97 -17.64 -19.66
CA LYS A 58 -1.78 -17.91 -18.22
C LYS A 58 -0.80 -16.93 -17.58
N TRP A 59 0.28 -16.59 -18.27
CA TRP A 59 1.23 -15.59 -17.80
C TRP A 59 0.54 -14.23 -17.61
N ASP A 60 -0.28 -13.80 -18.57
CA ASP A 60 -1.03 -12.54 -18.50
C ASP A 60 -1.98 -12.50 -17.29
N GLU A 61 -2.70 -13.61 -17.05
CA GLU A 61 -3.56 -13.77 -15.87
C GLU A 61 -2.77 -13.63 -14.56
N GLN A 62 -1.60 -14.27 -14.45
CA GLN A 62 -0.75 -14.15 -13.26
C GLN A 62 -0.22 -12.73 -13.07
N MET A 63 0.15 -12.04 -14.15
CA MET A 63 0.63 -10.66 -14.05
C MET A 63 -0.48 -9.68 -13.66
N MET A 64 -1.73 -9.93 -14.05
CA MET A 64 -2.88 -9.17 -13.53
C MET A 64 -3.07 -9.36 -12.03
N ILE A 65 -2.82 -10.57 -11.50
CA ILE A 65 -2.84 -10.84 -10.05
C ILE A 65 -1.72 -10.07 -9.36
N VAL A 66 -0.48 -10.15 -9.85
CA VAL A 66 0.66 -9.40 -9.28
C VAL A 66 0.37 -7.90 -9.22
N ARG A 67 -0.20 -7.32 -10.29
CA ARG A 67 -0.60 -5.90 -10.29
C ARG A 67 -1.61 -5.60 -9.20
N ARG A 68 -2.65 -6.44 -9.06
CA ARG A 68 -3.70 -6.25 -8.04
C ARG A 68 -3.13 -6.39 -6.63
N ASP A 69 -2.26 -7.36 -6.39
CA ASP A 69 -1.64 -7.56 -5.08
C ASP A 69 -0.80 -6.35 -4.67
N LEU A 70 -0.09 -5.72 -5.62
CA LEU A 70 0.64 -4.48 -5.37
C LEU A 70 -0.32 -3.32 -5.02
N GLU A 71 -1.42 -3.17 -5.75
CA GLU A 71 -2.45 -2.16 -5.45
C GLU A 71 -3.06 -2.38 -4.05
N ASP A 72 -3.42 -3.61 -3.72
CA ASP A 72 -3.96 -3.99 -2.40
C ASP A 72 -2.96 -3.73 -1.27
N ILE A 73 -1.66 -3.97 -1.50
CA ILE A 73 -0.60 -3.66 -0.52
C ILE A 73 -0.52 -2.14 -0.30
N ALA A 74 -0.52 -1.34 -1.37
CA ALA A 74 -0.47 0.11 -1.26
C ALA A 74 -1.70 0.68 -0.51
N ASP A 75 -2.88 0.14 -0.80
CA ASP A 75 -4.12 0.51 -0.11
C ASP A 75 -4.06 0.19 1.39
N ARG A 76 -3.58 -1.00 1.76
CA ARG A 76 -3.39 -1.39 3.17
C ARG A 76 -2.37 -0.50 3.87
N MET A 77 -1.29 -0.13 3.19
CA MET A 77 -0.32 0.84 3.72
C MET A 77 -0.97 2.20 3.99
N GLY A 78 -1.82 2.68 3.07
CA GLY A 78 -2.59 3.91 3.24
C GLY A 78 -3.56 3.86 4.43
N GLN A 79 -4.31 2.76 4.57
CA GLN A 79 -5.22 2.56 5.70
C GLN A 79 -4.49 2.57 7.05
N ASN A 80 -3.33 1.91 7.13
CA ASN A 80 -2.52 1.89 8.34
C ASN A 80 -2.09 3.31 8.77
N VAL A 81 -1.73 4.19 7.82
CA VAL A 81 -1.38 5.60 8.11
C VAL A 81 -2.53 6.34 8.77
N VAL A 82 -3.77 6.14 8.29
CA VAL A 82 -4.96 6.80 8.85
C VAL A 82 -5.20 6.34 10.28
N VAL A 83 -5.10 5.03 10.54
CA VAL A 83 -5.30 4.45 11.87
C VAL A 83 -4.24 4.95 12.86
N TYR A 84 -2.97 4.97 12.49
CA TYR A 84 -1.91 5.52 13.35
C TYR A 84 -2.12 7.00 13.65
N SER A 85 -2.51 7.80 12.64
CA SER A 85 -2.76 9.22 12.84
C SER A 85 -3.95 9.48 13.78
N ALA A 86 -5.01 8.67 13.69
CA ALA A 86 -6.16 8.77 14.59
C ALA A 86 -5.80 8.35 16.02
N ALA A 87 -5.05 7.24 16.18
CA ALA A 87 -4.60 6.77 17.49
C ALA A 87 -3.68 7.79 18.19
N ASP A 88 -2.77 8.44 17.45
CA ASP A 88 -1.91 9.49 18.01
C ASP A 88 -2.71 10.72 18.47
N GLN A 89 -3.74 11.14 17.72
CA GLN A 89 -4.63 12.25 18.11
C GLN A 89 -5.46 11.93 19.36
N ASP A 90 -5.97 10.71 19.47
CA ASP A 90 -6.73 10.26 20.63
C ASP A 90 -5.85 10.21 21.90
N VAL A 91 -4.61 9.71 21.78
CA VAL A 91 -3.65 9.70 22.88
C VAL A 91 -3.27 11.12 23.30
N GLN A 92 -2.97 12.01 22.37
CA GLN A 92 -2.66 13.42 22.68
C GLN A 92 -3.83 14.13 23.37
N SER A 93 -5.06 13.91 22.88
CA SER A 93 -6.26 14.48 23.47
C SER A 93 -6.54 13.93 24.87
N GLY A 94 -6.30 12.64 25.08
CA GLY A 94 -6.42 11.98 26.38
C GLY A 94 -5.39 12.48 27.39
N MET A 95 -4.11 12.61 26.97
CA MET A 95 -3.05 13.14 27.80
C MET A 95 -3.28 14.61 28.18
N GLY A 96 -3.71 15.46 27.24
CA GLY A 96 -4.04 16.86 27.52
C GLY A 96 -5.21 17.02 28.52
N ARG A 97 -6.16 16.09 28.54
CA ARG A 97 -7.22 16.03 29.56
C ARG A 97 -6.71 15.58 30.93
N VAL A 98 -5.78 14.62 30.97
CA VAL A 98 -5.18 14.17 32.24
C VAL A 98 -4.33 15.30 32.84
N ASP A 99 -3.51 15.97 32.02
CA ASP A 99 -2.70 17.10 32.47
C ASP A 99 -3.57 18.25 32.99
N SER A 100 -4.70 18.56 32.34
CA SER A 100 -5.60 19.61 32.80
C SER A 100 -6.27 19.27 34.14
N LEU A 101 -6.64 18.01 34.36
CA LEU A 101 -7.21 17.51 35.63
C LEU A 101 -6.16 17.48 36.76
N ILE A 102 -4.91 17.10 36.46
CA ILE A 102 -3.80 17.15 37.42
C ILE A 102 -3.53 18.60 37.82
N ASN A 103 -3.52 19.52 36.86
CA ASN A 103 -3.29 20.94 37.14
C ASN A 103 -4.45 21.59 37.92
N THR A 104 -5.70 21.18 37.70
CA THR A 104 -6.84 21.69 38.51
C THR A 104 -6.89 21.07 39.91
N GLY A 105 -6.59 19.78 40.06
CA GLY A 105 -6.53 19.11 41.36
C GLY A 105 -5.35 19.56 42.24
N ALA A 106 -4.24 19.99 41.65
CA ALA A 106 -3.08 20.51 42.37
C ALA A 106 -3.29 21.94 42.94
N VAL A 107 -4.23 22.71 42.38
CA VAL A 107 -4.52 24.08 42.83
C VAL A 107 -5.46 24.08 44.04
N ASP A 108 -6.36 23.09 44.14
CA ASP A 108 -7.35 23.00 45.22
C ASP A 108 -6.76 22.57 46.59
N GLY A 109 -5.59 21.92 46.57
CA GLY A 109 -4.89 21.47 47.78
C GLY A 109 -4.06 22.52 48.53
N LYS A 110 -3.88 23.73 47.95
CA LYS A 110 -3.05 24.80 48.54
C LYS A 110 -3.85 25.99 49.10
N ILE A 111 -5.17 25.97 49.03
CA ILE A 111 -6.01 27.09 49.50
C ILE A 111 -6.42 26.93 50.98
N ASN A 112 -6.04 25.84 51.66
CA ASN A 112 -6.49 25.57 53.03
C ASN A 112 -5.36 25.21 54.02
N ARG A 113 -4.36 26.08 54.17
CA ARG A 113 -3.43 26.10 55.32
C ARG A 113 -3.13 27.52 55.77
#